data_AF-A0A963DT61-F1
#
_entry.id   AF-A0A963DT61-F1
#
_cell.length_a   1.000
_cell.length_b   1.000
_cell.length_c   1.000
_cell.angle_alpha   90.00
_cell.angle_beta   90.00
_cell.angle_gamma   90.00
#
_symmetry.space_group_name_H-M   'P 1'
#
loop_
_entity.id
_entity.type
_entity.pdbx_description
1 polymer ?
#
loop_
_entity_poly.entity_id
_entity_poly.type
_entity_poly.pdbx_seq_one_letter_code
_entity_poly.pdbx_strand_id
1 'polypeptide(L)' 'MAELAEKFDVHANQITQWKTQLLQGATGVFLTPAEQRKPDGPSVKDMQAKIGQLALERDFLAGALGRIGDASAKK' A
#
# COMPACT_ATOMS: atom_id res chain seq x y z
N MET A 1 28.34 -23.16 2.75
CA MET A 1 28.25 -23.39 4.21
C MET A 1 29.54 -23.98 4.77
N ALA A 2 30.17 -24.96 4.10
CA ALA A 2 31.44 -25.55 4.55
C ALA A 2 32.60 -24.53 4.64
N GLU A 3 32.82 -23.73 3.60
CA GLU A 3 33.87 -22.68 3.62
C GLU A 3 33.64 -21.62 4.72
N LEU A 4 32.37 -21.33 5.04
CA LEU A 4 32.02 -20.35 6.08
C LEU A 4 32.18 -20.96 7.48
N ALA A 5 31.84 -22.24 7.62
CA ALA A 5 32.04 -22.99 8.85
C ALA A 5 33.53 -23.10 9.19
N GLU A 6 34.36 -23.37 8.19
CA GLU A 6 35.82 -23.46 8.33
C GLU A 6 36.45 -22.09 8.61
N LYS A 7 36.05 -21.05 7.87
CA LYS A 7 36.62 -19.70 8.00
C LYS A 7 36.37 -19.06 9.37
N PHE A 8 35.21 -19.32 9.96
CA PHE A 8 34.77 -18.69 11.20
C PHE A 8 34.72 -19.67 12.38
N ASP A 9 35.18 -20.91 12.19
CA ASP A 9 35.17 -22.00 13.19
C ASP A 9 33.78 -22.20 13.84
N VAL A 10 32.74 -22.25 13.01
CA VAL A 10 31.35 -22.38 13.45
C VAL A 10 30.68 -23.57 12.77
N HIS A 11 29.81 -24.29 13.49
CA HIS A 11 29.09 -25.41 12.91
C HIS A 11 28.10 -24.96 11.82
N ALA A 12 27.99 -25.74 10.73
CA ALA A 12 27.09 -25.45 9.62
C ALA A 12 25.61 -25.29 10.05
N ASN A 13 25.18 -25.98 11.11
CA ASN A 13 23.84 -25.82 11.68
C ASN A 13 23.63 -24.43 12.31
N GLN A 14 24.65 -23.85 12.94
CA GLN A 14 24.58 -22.50 13.51
C GLN A 14 24.43 -21.45 12.40
N ILE A 15 25.20 -21.57 11.32
CA ILE A 15 25.09 -20.69 10.16
C ILE A 15 23.68 -20.77 9.55
N THR A 16 23.11 -21.97 9.47
CA THR A 16 21.76 -22.19 8.94
C THR A 16 20.69 -21.55 9.83
N GLN A 17 20.86 -21.67 11.16
CA GLN A 17 19.99 -21.04 12.14
C GLN A 17 20.04 -19.52 12.02
N TRP A 18 21.23 -18.92 12.00
CA TRP A 18 21.39 -17.46 11.84
C TRP A 18 20.85 -16.96 10.51
N LYS A 19 21.05 -17.71 9.41
CA LYS A 19 20.44 -17.37 8.11
C LYS A 19 18.91 -17.32 8.20
N THR A 20 18.32 -18.30 8.88
CA THR A 20 16.87 -18.36 9.06
C THR A 20 16.37 -17.17 9.89
N GLN A 21 17.05 -16.86 10.99
CA GLN A 21 16.73 -15.71 11.84
C GLN A 21 16.87 -14.38 11.08
N LEU A 22 17.93 -14.23 10.29
CA LEU A 22 18.14 -13.06 9.45
C LEU A 22 17.00 -12.91 8.44
N LEU A 23 16.63 -13.97 7.72
CA LEU A 23 15.55 -13.90 6.73
C LEU A 23 14.20 -13.56 7.36
N GLN A 24 13.93 -14.05 8.57
CA GLN A 24 12.70 -13.75 9.31
C GLN A 24 12.68 -12.34 9.89
N GLY A 25 13.83 -11.83 10.35
CA GLY A 25 13.97 -10.54 11.03
C GLY A 25 14.44 -9.39 10.13
N ALA A 26 14.91 -9.65 8.92
CA ALA A 26 15.55 -8.67 8.04
C ALA A 26 14.61 -7.50 7.72
N THR A 27 13.33 -7.77 7.49
CA THR A 27 12.33 -6.71 7.26
C THR A 27 12.24 -5.78 8.46
N GLY A 28 12.28 -6.28 9.70
CA GLY A 28 12.26 -5.43 10.89
C GLY A 28 13.54 -4.59 11.10
N VAL A 29 14.68 -5.03 10.57
CA VAL A 29 15.98 -4.35 10.74
C VAL A 29 16.25 -3.34 9.62
N PHE A 30 15.86 -3.67 8.39
CA PHE A 30 16.18 -2.87 7.22
C PHE A 30 15.05 -1.92 6.78
N LEU A 31 13.81 -2.11 7.25
CA LEU A 31 12.75 -1.13 7.01
C LEU A 31 12.91 0.06 7.95
N THR A 32 12.81 1.27 7.42
CA THR A 32 12.72 2.49 8.24
C THR A 32 11.42 2.49 9.07
N PRO A 33 11.34 3.24 10.17
CA PRO A 33 10.09 3.38 10.93
C PRO A 33 8.89 3.86 10.08
N ALA A 34 9.14 4.54 8.96
CA ALA A 34 8.13 4.94 8.00
C ALA A 34 7.63 3.77 7.15
N GLU A 35 8.52 2.85 6.75
CA GLU A 35 8.17 1.66 5.97
C GLU A 35 7.63 0.51 6.83
N GLN A 36 7.95 0.49 8.13
CA GLN A 36 7.36 -0.45 9.10
C GLN A 36 5.90 -0.11 9.45
N ARG A 37 5.52 1.17 9.32
CA ARG A 37 4.14 1.58 9.47
C ARG A 37 3.35 1.02 8.30
N LYS A 38 2.29 0.26 8.61
CA LYS A 38 1.25 0.02 7.61
C LYS A 38 0.76 1.40 7.12
N PRO A 39 0.47 1.56 5.82
CA PRO A 39 -0.07 2.82 5.35
C PRO A 39 -1.33 3.15 6.15
N ASP A 40 -1.23 4.17 7.00
CA ASP A 40 -2.38 4.72 7.70
C ASP A 40 -3.22 5.49 6.68
N GLY A 41 -4.25 4.84 6.16
CA GLY A 41 -5.18 5.48 5.24
C GLY A 41 -5.87 4.51 4.28
N PRO A 42 -6.84 5.04 3.49
CA PRO A 42 -7.48 4.28 2.43
C PRO A 42 -6.44 3.81 1.41
N SER A 43 -6.63 2.61 0.85
CA SER A 43 -5.77 2.16 -0.23
C SER A 43 -5.93 3.04 -1.47
N VAL A 44 -4.95 3.01 -2.38
CA VAL A 44 -5.05 3.68 -3.69
C VAL A 44 -6.34 3.27 -4.42
N LYS A 45 -6.75 2.00 -4.29
CA LYS A 45 -7.99 1.48 -4.86
C LYS A 45 -9.23 2.15 -4.24
N ASP A 46 -9.24 2.35 -2.93
CA ASP A 46 -10.34 3.03 -2.23
C ASP A 46 -10.43 4.50 -2.66
N MET A 47 -9.28 5.18 -2.80
CA MET A 47 -9.24 6.55 -3.31
C MET A 47 -9.74 6.65 -4.76
N GLN A 48 -9.31 5.75 -5.63
CA GLN A 48 -9.77 5.70 -7.03
C GLN A 48 -11.27 5.43 -7.14
N ALA A 49 -11.80 4.51 -6.33
CA ALA A 49 -13.24 4.26 -6.25
C ALA A 49 -14.01 5.51 -5.81
N LYS A 50 -13.50 6.23 -4.80
CA LYS A 50 -14.12 7.47 -4.32
C LYS A 50 -14.09 8.58 -5.36
N ILE A 51 -12.98 8.73 -6.09
CA ILE A 51 -12.86 9.69 -7.20
C ILE A 51 -13.91 9.37 -8.28
N GLY A 52 -14.05 8.10 -8.67
CA GLY A 52 -15.06 7.68 -9.65
C GLY A 52 -16.49 7.96 -9.20
N GLN A 53 -16.82 7.65 -7.94
CA GLN A 53 -18.13 7.97 -7.36
C GLN A 53 -18.41 9.48 -7.43
N LEU A 54 -17.46 10.30 -6.96
CA LEU A 54 -17.63 11.76 -6.93
C LEU A 54 -17.73 12.36 -8.35
N ALA A 55 -17.03 11.81 -9.33
CA ALA A 55 -17.14 12.24 -10.72
C ALA A 55 -18.55 11.98 -11.28
N LEU A 56 -19.11 10.78 -11.03
CA LEU A 56 -20.47 10.44 -11.44
C LEU A 56 -21.52 11.32 -10.75
N GLU A 57 -21.39 11.53 -9.44
CA GLU A 57 -22.30 12.40 -8.66
C GLU A 57 -22.26 13.84 -9.17
N ARG A 58 -21.06 14.37 -9.42
CA ARG A 58 -20.87 15.71 -10.00
C ARG A 58 -21.54 15.82 -11.36
N ASP A 59 -21.32 14.86 -12.25
CA ASP A 59 -21.87 14.90 -13.62
C ASP A 59 -23.39 14.79 -13.61
N PHE A 60 -23.94 13.94 -12.74
CA PHE A 60 -25.37 13.87 -12.50
C PHE A 60 -25.94 15.20 -12.03
N LEU A 61 -25.33 15.83 -11.01
CA LEU A 61 -25.78 17.10 -10.46
C LEU A 61 -25.66 18.24 -11.49
N ALA A 62 -24.56 18.31 -12.23
CA ALA A 62 -24.37 19.29 -13.29
C ALA A 62 -25.44 19.16 -14.38
N GLY A 63 -25.74 17.93 -14.81
CA GLY A 63 -26.80 17.66 -15.79
C GLY A 63 -28.21 17.96 -15.25
N ALA A 64 -28.49 17.63 -13.99
CA ALA A 64 -29.77 17.92 -13.36
C ALA A 64 -30.00 19.43 -13.18
N LEU A 65 -28.99 20.16 -12.71
CA LEU A 65 -29.06 21.61 -12.53
C LEU A 65 -29.13 22.36 -13.86
N GLY A 66 -28.42 21.90 -14.90
CA GLY A 66 -28.55 22.44 -16.25
C GLY A 66 -29.99 22.34 -16.79
N ARG A 67 -30.65 21.21 -16.57
CA ARG A 67 -32.06 21.00 -16.97
C ARG A 67 -33.07 21.85 -16.20
N ILE A 68 -32.76 22.22 -14.95
CA ILE A 68 -33.63 23.09 -14.13
C ILE A 68 -33.68 24.52 -14.71
N GLY A 69 -32.56 25.02 -15.27
CA GLY A 69 -32.52 26.31 -15.96
C GLY A 69 -33.42 26.36 -17.20
N ASP A 70 -33.41 25.30 -18.01
CA ASP A 70 -34.23 25.20 -19.23
C ASP A 70 -35.73 25.06 -18.93
N ALA A 71 -36.10 24.38 -17.84
CA ALA A 71 -37.49 24.25 -17.41
C ALA A 71 -38.08 25.56 -16.88
N SER A 72 -37.26 26.43 -16.28
CA SER A 72 -37.69 27.73 -15.74
C SER A 72 -37.84 28.82 -16.81
N ALA A 73 -37.22 28.66 -17.99
CA ALA A 73 -37.27 29.63 -19.08
C ALA A 73 -38.54 29.53 -19.97
N LYS A 74 -39.47 28.62 -19.64
CA LYS A 74 -40.65 28.31 -20.47
C LYS A 74 -42.00 28.67 -19.83
N LYS A 75 -42.03 29.64 -18.92
CA LYS A 75 -43.27 30.15 -18.31
C LYS A 75 -43.49 31.62 -18.61
#